data_AF-A0A2A6LJM0-F1
#
_entry.id   AF-A0A2A6LJM0-F1
#
_cell.length_a   1.000
_cell.length_b   1.000
_cell.length_c   1.000
_cell.angle_alpha   90.00
_cell.angle_beta   90.00
_cell.angle_gamma   90.00
#
_symmetry.space_group_name_H-M   'P 1'
#
loop_
_entity.id
_entity.type
_entity.pdbx_description
1 polymer ?
#
loop_
_entity_poly.entity_id
_entity_poly.type
_entity_poly.pdbx_seq_one_letter_code
_entity_poly.pdbx_strand_id
1 'polypeptide(L)'
;MTNTEADLLRTFIVDEDAAFADRRQGRFWPANHHRIGPIATKVSGLLEPEERVNFYFHFMRVAGGPPVVGDKEMPLLREAYRRMMPFLDLEGVIQMSRRHQLLFVFGCDDTGELPSGETTSAAALKARLKLIAQVGSYTTMPAQRDKKAKFVPFAMDAVRILETFRHLGYCHDRRYGEEFYDVTDLRFWGMVFICLLNKATRTELVADMIEGKYQLMRSAEQIAMLHRYVEAVLADAEPDEQRFQALAAKLKGIELARRNATETVALAEKLGLPFDADEDWDIHIAIPLRGTKDHPLIAKNVVRLHIRPDPDWQWELTSRIADRGEFSESDKKSYRNDLGFPTLGRGNLHAFPDWLRQVREKCGIDFDIEASDIRVGRRRAAAKIVSKWLAD
;
A
#
# COMPACT_ATOMS: atom_id res chain seq x y z
N MET A 1 19.03 -3.98 -42.51
CA MET A 1 18.73 -3.56 -41.12
C MET A 1 17.75 -4.50 -40.43
N THR A 2 16.76 -5.07 -41.13
CA THR A 2 15.75 -6.01 -40.57
C THR A 2 16.35 -7.28 -39.94
N ASN A 3 17.44 -7.82 -40.48
CA ASN A 3 18.06 -9.05 -39.95
C ASN A 3 18.60 -8.85 -38.51
N THR A 4 19.18 -7.69 -38.22
CA THR A 4 19.75 -7.37 -36.90
C THR A 4 18.69 -7.20 -35.81
N GLU A 5 17.50 -6.68 -36.17
CA GLU A 5 16.37 -6.55 -35.22
C GLU A 5 15.73 -7.91 -34.93
N ALA A 6 15.56 -8.76 -35.95
CA ALA A 6 15.06 -10.12 -35.77
C ALA A 6 16.03 -10.97 -34.92
N ASP A 7 17.33 -10.90 -35.19
CA ASP A 7 18.36 -11.58 -34.41
C ASP A 7 18.39 -11.12 -32.94
N LEU A 8 18.16 -9.83 -32.70
CA LEU A 8 18.05 -9.27 -31.34
C LEU A 8 16.88 -9.92 -30.57
N LEU A 9 15.71 -10.01 -31.20
CA LEU A 9 14.52 -10.61 -30.61
C LEU A 9 14.68 -12.11 -30.38
N ARG A 10 15.26 -12.84 -31.34
CA ARG A 10 15.54 -14.28 -31.19
C ARG A 10 16.55 -14.56 -30.09
N THR A 11 17.60 -13.75 -30.00
CA THR A 11 18.60 -13.87 -28.91
C THR A 11 17.95 -13.65 -27.54
N PHE A 12 17.06 -12.67 -27.44
CA PHE A 12 16.26 -12.44 -26.24
C PHE A 12 15.40 -13.65 -25.88
N ILE A 13 14.66 -14.21 -26.85
CA ILE A 13 13.81 -15.41 -26.63
C ILE A 13 14.66 -16.57 -26.12
N VAL A 14 15.77 -16.89 -26.80
CA VAL A 14 16.64 -18.03 -26.45
C VAL A 14 17.24 -17.88 -25.05
N ASP A 15 17.73 -16.68 -24.69
CA ASP A 15 18.30 -16.43 -23.36
C ASP A 15 17.23 -16.53 -22.25
N GLU A 16 16.03 -16.01 -22.50
CA GLU A 16 14.93 -16.09 -21.54
C GLU A 16 14.35 -17.51 -21.43
N ASP A 17 14.26 -18.29 -22.52
CA ASP A 17 13.86 -19.70 -22.50
C ASP A 17 14.83 -20.53 -21.65
N ALA A 18 16.14 -20.36 -21.87
CA ALA A 18 17.17 -21.06 -21.10
C ALA A 18 17.14 -20.66 -19.62
N ALA A 19 16.88 -19.39 -19.32
CA ALA A 19 16.77 -18.87 -17.97
C ALA A 19 15.48 -19.32 -17.26
N PHE A 20 14.39 -19.49 -18.01
CA PHE A 20 13.09 -19.82 -17.45
C PHE A 20 13.02 -21.23 -16.87
N ALA A 21 13.85 -22.17 -17.36
CA ALA A 21 14.01 -23.50 -16.77
C ALA A 21 14.35 -23.44 -15.27
N ASP A 22 15.17 -22.46 -14.88
CA ASP A 22 15.56 -22.20 -13.48
C ASP A 22 14.68 -21.12 -12.82
N ARG A 23 13.58 -20.69 -13.45
CA ARG A 23 12.69 -19.61 -13.00
C ARG A 23 13.40 -18.30 -12.68
N ARG A 24 14.42 -17.94 -13.47
CA ARG A 24 15.15 -16.68 -13.35
C ARG A 24 14.91 -15.80 -14.58
N GLN A 25 15.31 -14.53 -14.45
CA GLN A 25 15.43 -13.65 -15.60
C GLN A 25 16.68 -13.99 -16.41
N GLY A 26 16.57 -13.86 -17.74
CA GLY A 26 17.71 -13.89 -18.65
C GLY A 26 18.70 -12.76 -18.39
N ARG A 27 19.95 -12.98 -18.81
CA ARG A 27 21.02 -11.99 -18.70
C ARG A 27 21.00 -10.99 -19.85
N PHE A 28 20.27 -11.29 -20.92
CA PHE A 28 20.19 -10.46 -22.12
C PHE A 28 19.32 -9.23 -21.92
N TRP A 29 18.19 -9.36 -21.22
CA TRP A 29 17.24 -8.27 -20.99
C TRP A 29 17.84 -7.05 -20.29
N PRO A 30 18.57 -7.15 -19.15
CA PRO A 30 19.14 -5.99 -18.48
C PRO A 30 19.98 -5.10 -19.39
N ALA A 31 20.79 -5.72 -20.26
CA ALA A 31 21.68 -5.00 -21.17
C ALA A 31 20.98 -4.49 -22.45
N ASN A 32 19.83 -5.06 -22.84
CA ASN A 32 19.22 -4.79 -24.15
C ASN A 32 17.76 -4.32 -24.11
N HIS A 33 17.13 -4.18 -22.94
CA HIS A 33 15.72 -3.77 -22.81
C HIS A 33 15.40 -2.46 -23.56
N HIS A 34 16.32 -1.49 -23.54
CA HIS A 34 16.20 -0.21 -24.24
C HIS A 34 16.19 -0.35 -25.77
N ARG A 35 16.71 -1.45 -26.32
CA ARG A 35 16.69 -1.79 -27.75
C ARG A 35 15.49 -2.65 -28.12
N ILE A 36 15.07 -3.54 -27.23
CA ILE A 36 13.94 -4.46 -27.44
C ILE A 36 12.60 -3.74 -27.33
N GLY A 37 12.41 -2.87 -26.33
CA GLY A 37 11.15 -2.15 -26.10
C GLY A 37 10.62 -1.40 -27.33
N PRO A 38 11.45 -0.57 -28.02
CA PRO A 38 11.02 0.16 -29.21
C PRO A 38 10.57 -0.71 -30.39
N ILE A 39 11.07 -1.95 -30.50
CA ILE A 39 10.75 -2.86 -31.61
C ILE A 39 9.67 -3.89 -31.24
N ALA A 40 9.24 -3.97 -29.97
CA ALA A 40 8.20 -4.90 -29.52
C ALA A 40 6.85 -4.74 -30.26
N THR A 41 6.55 -3.53 -30.76
CA THR A 41 5.35 -3.24 -31.56
C THR A 41 5.45 -3.69 -33.02
N LYS A 42 6.67 -4.05 -33.48
CA LYS A 42 6.98 -4.45 -34.87
C LYS A 42 7.26 -5.95 -35.02
N VAL A 43 7.09 -6.72 -33.95
CA VAL A 43 7.37 -8.16 -33.86
C VAL A 43 6.71 -8.96 -34.98
N SER A 44 5.53 -8.54 -35.44
CA SER A 44 4.79 -9.19 -36.52
C SER A 44 5.50 -9.19 -37.88
N GLY A 45 6.44 -8.27 -38.09
CA GLY A 45 7.26 -8.21 -39.31
C GLY A 45 8.67 -8.81 -39.14
N LEU A 46 9.01 -9.31 -37.95
CA LEU A 46 10.37 -9.75 -37.59
C LEU A 46 10.45 -11.23 -37.20
N LEU A 47 9.37 -11.80 -36.68
CA LEU A 47 9.32 -13.15 -36.12
C LEU A 47 8.20 -13.98 -36.75
N GLU A 48 8.36 -15.30 -36.74
CA GLU A 48 7.31 -16.26 -37.10
C GLU A 48 6.27 -16.40 -35.97
N PRO A 49 5.01 -16.79 -36.25
CA PRO A 49 3.93 -16.79 -35.25
C PRO A 49 4.25 -17.48 -33.91
N GLU A 50 4.93 -18.62 -33.93
CA GLU A 50 5.35 -19.33 -32.72
C GLU A 50 6.40 -18.55 -31.92
N GLU A 51 7.39 -17.96 -32.61
CA GLU A 51 8.39 -17.08 -32.00
C GLU A 51 7.72 -15.84 -31.37
N ARG A 52 6.63 -15.32 -31.96
CA ARG A 52 5.88 -14.18 -31.40
C ARG A 52 5.21 -14.55 -30.08
N VAL A 53 4.62 -15.74 -29.97
CA VAL A 53 4.02 -16.21 -28.72
C VAL A 53 5.08 -16.30 -27.62
N ASN A 54 6.24 -16.89 -27.92
CA ASN A 54 7.35 -16.97 -26.96
C ASN A 54 7.89 -15.58 -26.60
N PHE A 55 8.02 -14.68 -27.57
CA PHE A 55 8.38 -13.30 -27.33
C PHE A 55 7.40 -12.61 -26.37
N TYR A 56 6.09 -12.68 -26.63
CA TYR A 56 5.09 -12.02 -25.80
C TYR A 56 5.06 -12.60 -24.38
N PHE A 57 5.21 -13.92 -24.23
CA PHE A 57 5.30 -14.59 -22.94
C PHE A 57 6.46 -14.02 -22.11
N HIS A 58 7.67 -14.01 -22.67
CA HIS A 58 8.84 -13.50 -21.96
C HIS A 58 8.80 -11.99 -21.77
N PHE A 59 8.33 -11.24 -22.76
CA PHE A 59 8.21 -9.79 -22.66
C PHE A 59 7.29 -9.38 -21.51
N MET A 60 6.10 -9.98 -21.38
CA MET A 60 5.20 -9.72 -20.25
C MET A 60 5.87 -9.98 -18.89
N ARG A 61 6.67 -11.04 -18.84
CA ARG A 61 7.36 -11.50 -17.64
C ARG A 61 8.47 -10.55 -17.18
N VAL A 62 9.27 -10.00 -18.10
CA VAL A 62 10.44 -9.17 -17.76
C VAL A 62 10.20 -7.67 -17.87
N ALA A 63 9.23 -7.24 -18.70
CA ALA A 63 8.84 -5.84 -18.84
C ALA A 63 7.75 -5.43 -17.83
N GLY A 64 7.14 -6.39 -17.13
CA GLY A 64 6.10 -6.14 -16.14
C GLY A 64 4.77 -5.71 -16.75
N GLY A 65 4.46 -6.12 -17.98
CA GLY A 65 3.18 -5.91 -18.65
C GLY A 65 3.20 -6.25 -20.15
N PRO A 66 2.03 -6.40 -20.80
CA PRO A 66 1.97 -6.74 -22.22
C PRO A 66 2.34 -5.55 -23.13
N PRO A 67 2.93 -5.82 -24.31
CA PRO A 67 3.15 -4.79 -25.31
C PRO A 67 1.83 -4.36 -25.94
N VAL A 68 1.80 -3.15 -26.51
CA VAL A 68 0.71 -2.72 -27.39
C VAL A 68 0.87 -3.42 -28.73
N VAL A 69 -0.16 -4.15 -29.16
CA VAL A 69 -0.17 -4.88 -30.44
C VAL A 69 -1.36 -4.46 -31.30
N GLY A 70 -1.34 -4.80 -32.59
CA GLY A 70 -2.49 -4.61 -33.50
C GLY A 70 -3.49 -5.77 -33.42
N ASP A 71 -4.69 -5.61 -33.98
CA ASP A 71 -5.78 -6.61 -33.85
C ASP A 71 -5.39 -8.01 -34.35
N LYS A 72 -4.56 -8.09 -35.40
CA LYS A 72 -4.07 -9.36 -35.95
C LYS A 72 -3.20 -10.16 -34.97
N GLU A 73 -2.54 -9.48 -34.04
CA GLU A 73 -1.65 -10.10 -33.04
C GLU A 73 -2.37 -10.42 -31.73
N MET A 74 -3.59 -9.94 -31.52
CA MET A 74 -4.37 -10.19 -30.30
C MET A 74 -4.54 -11.69 -29.97
N PRO A 75 -4.80 -12.59 -30.93
CA PRO A 75 -4.87 -14.02 -30.64
C PRO A 75 -3.54 -14.59 -30.11
N LEU A 76 -2.40 -14.20 -30.69
CA LEU A 76 -1.08 -14.67 -30.29
C LEU A 76 -0.68 -14.10 -28.91
N LEU A 77 -1.00 -12.84 -28.64
CA LEU A 77 -0.78 -12.24 -27.32
C LEU A 77 -1.63 -12.90 -26.22
N ARG A 78 -2.89 -13.23 -26.51
CA ARG A 78 -3.76 -13.96 -25.58
C ARG A 78 -3.24 -15.38 -25.31
N GLU A 79 -2.77 -16.06 -26.35
CA GLU A 79 -2.12 -17.37 -26.20
C GLU A 79 -0.89 -17.28 -25.29
N ALA A 80 -0.03 -16.29 -25.50
CA ALA A 80 1.12 -16.04 -24.62
C ALA A 80 0.71 -15.75 -23.18
N TYR A 81 -0.36 -14.97 -22.97
CA TYR A 81 -0.89 -14.71 -21.63
C TYR A 81 -1.37 -16.00 -20.97
N ARG A 82 -2.10 -16.85 -21.69
CA ARG A 82 -2.56 -18.14 -21.17
C ARG A 82 -1.42 -19.04 -20.74
N ARG A 83 -0.33 -19.09 -21.50
CA ARG A 83 0.91 -19.81 -21.13
C ARG A 83 1.55 -19.25 -19.86
N MET A 84 1.39 -17.96 -19.59
CA MET A 84 1.95 -17.28 -18.41
C MET A 84 1.13 -17.51 -17.13
N MET A 85 -0.19 -17.71 -17.23
CA MET A 85 -1.09 -17.77 -16.06
C MET A 85 -0.65 -18.73 -14.95
N PRO A 86 -0.18 -19.97 -15.22
CA PRO A 86 0.23 -20.91 -14.18
C PRO A 86 1.39 -20.43 -13.30
N PHE A 87 2.11 -19.40 -13.74
CA PHE A 87 3.30 -18.89 -13.07
C PHE A 87 3.06 -17.58 -12.30
N LEU A 88 1.87 -16.95 -12.45
CA LEU A 88 1.60 -15.61 -11.90
C LEU A 88 1.67 -15.53 -10.38
N ASP A 89 1.27 -16.60 -9.69
CA ASP A 89 1.23 -16.65 -8.23
C ASP A 89 2.40 -17.43 -7.63
N LEU A 90 3.37 -17.87 -8.44
CA LEU A 90 4.54 -18.56 -7.93
C LEU A 90 5.50 -17.55 -7.28
N GLU A 91 5.94 -17.87 -6.05
CA GLU A 91 7.01 -17.13 -5.39
C GLU A 91 8.31 -17.25 -6.19
N GLY A 92 9.01 -16.12 -6.42
CA GLY A 92 10.25 -16.11 -7.19
C GLY A 92 10.66 -14.74 -7.72
N VAL A 93 11.93 -14.64 -8.13
CA VAL A 93 12.71 -13.42 -8.45
C VAL A 93 12.20 -12.63 -9.66
N ILE A 94 11.14 -13.10 -10.33
CA ILE A 94 10.68 -12.54 -11.59
C ILE A 94 9.67 -11.41 -11.34
N GLN A 95 9.97 -10.20 -11.84
CA GLN A 95 9.10 -9.04 -11.73
C GLN A 95 7.88 -9.12 -12.65
N MET A 96 6.95 -10.03 -12.34
CA MET A 96 5.68 -10.16 -13.06
C MET A 96 4.68 -9.11 -12.57
N SER A 97 3.82 -8.65 -13.49
CA SER A 97 2.65 -7.85 -13.11
C SER A 97 1.77 -8.65 -12.15
N ARG A 98 1.11 -7.96 -11.22
CA ARG A 98 0.17 -8.63 -10.31
C ARG A 98 -1.05 -9.13 -11.09
N ARG A 99 -1.60 -10.26 -10.65
CA ARG A 99 -2.76 -10.93 -11.27
C ARG A 99 -3.93 -9.99 -11.56
N HIS A 100 -4.29 -9.09 -10.63
CA HIS A 100 -5.38 -8.15 -10.83
C HIS A 100 -5.20 -7.21 -12.03
N GLN A 101 -3.95 -6.84 -12.35
CA GLN A 101 -3.66 -5.97 -13.50
C GLN A 101 -3.86 -6.73 -14.80
N LEU A 102 -3.36 -7.97 -14.86
CA LEU A 102 -3.46 -8.80 -16.06
C LEU A 102 -4.88 -9.29 -16.29
N LEU A 103 -5.60 -9.69 -15.23
CA LEU A 103 -7.01 -10.02 -15.30
C LEU A 103 -7.85 -8.84 -15.80
N PHE A 104 -7.60 -7.62 -15.31
CA PHE A 104 -8.25 -6.43 -15.85
C PHE A 104 -7.92 -6.23 -17.35
N VAL A 105 -6.64 -6.36 -17.72
CA VAL A 105 -6.16 -6.13 -19.09
C VAL A 105 -6.67 -7.18 -20.07
N PHE A 106 -6.75 -8.46 -19.70
CA PHE A 106 -7.11 -9.57 -20.59
C PHE A 106 -8.54 -10.07 -20.41
N GLY A 107 -9.15 -9.89 -19.24
CA GLY A 107 -10.54 -10.26 -18.96
C GLY A 107 -10.76 -11.73 -18.63
N CYS A 108 -9.70 -12.48 -18.43
CA CYS A 108 -9.77 -13.86 -17.97
C CYS A 108 -8.53 -14.23 -17.15
N ASP A 109 -8.67 -15.27 -16.35
CA ASP A 109 -7.57 -16.03 -15.79
C ASP A 109 -7.90 -17.53 -15.81
N ASP A 110 -7.14 -18.34 -15.06
CA ASP A 110 -7.35 -19.77 -14.92
C ASP A 110 -8.65 -20.17 -14.19
N THR A 111 -9.35 -19.23 -13.54
CA THR A 111 -10.64 -19.52 -12.87
C THR A 111 -11.85 -19.06 -13.67
N GLY A 112 -11.65 -18.42 -14.83
CA GLY A 112 -12.71 -18.08 -15.77
C GLY A 112 -12.58 -16.70 -16.40
N GLU A 113 -13.64 -16.27 -17.07
CA GLU A 113 -13.73 -14.96 -17.72
C GLU A 113 -14.51 -13.96 -16.86
N LEU A 114 -14.18 -12.67 -16.98
CA LEU A 114 -14.97 -11.59 -16.40
C LEU A 114 -16.34 -11.50 -17.11
N PRO A 115 -17.40 -10.99 -16.45
CA PRO A 115 -18.70 -10.78 -17.08
C PRO A 115 -18.67 -9.89 -18.33
N SER A 116 -17.74 -8.91 -18.38
CA SER A 116 -17.49 -8.09 -19.58
C SER A 116 -16.70 -8.80 -20.69
N GLY A 117 -16.32 -10.06 -20.48
CA GLY A 117 -15.62 -10.92 -21.42
C GLY A 117 -14.13 -10.62 -21.59
N GLU A 118 -13.49 -11.45 -22.40
CA GLU A 118 -12.09 -11.29 -22.76
C GLU A 118 -11.81 -10.05 -23.62
N THR A 119 -10.57 -9.53 -23.53
CA THR A 119 -10.06 -8.47 -24.39
C THR A 119 -9.70 -9.02 -25.76
N THR A 120 -10.55 -8.74 -26.76
CA THR A 120 -10.36 -9.26 -28.12
C THR A 120 -9.80 -8.25 -29.11
N SER A 121 -9.83 -6.95 -28.79
CA SER A 121 -9.34 -5.89 -29.69
C SER A 121 -8.12 -5.14 -29.15
N ALA A 122 -7.27 -4.71 -30.06
CA ALA A 122 -6.10 -3.88 -29.79
C ALA A 122 -6.46 -2.52 -29.19
N ALA A 123 -7.58 -1.94 -29.62
CA ALA A 123 -8.09 -0.68 -29.08
C ALA A 123 -8.42 -0.81 -27.58
N ALA A 124 -9.12 -1.88 -27.20
CA ALA A 124 -9.47 -2.14 -25.80
C ALA A 124 -8.21 -2.47 -24.97
N LEU A 125 -7.28 -3.27 -25.51
CA LEU A 125 -5.99 -3.53 -24.88
C LEU A 125 -5.24 -2.23 -24.58
N LYS A 126 -5.11 -1.35 -25.59
CA LYS A 126 -4.40 -0.07 -25.45
C LYS A 126 -5.05 0.84 -24.42
N ALA A 127 -6.38 0.91 -24.39
CA ALA A 127 -7.11 1.69 -23.38
C ALA A 127 -6.84 1.16 -21.97
N ARG A 128 -6.91 -0.15 -21.77
CA ARG A 128 -6.67 -0.82 -20.48
C ARG A 128 -5.22 -0.65 -20.01
N LEU A 129 -4.25 -0.77 -20.90
CA LEU A 129 -2.84 -0.52 -20.58
C LEU A 129 -2.59 0.95 -20.19
N LYS A 130 -3.29 1.90 -20.81
CA LYS A 130 -3.22 3.31 -20.42
C LYS A 130 -3.71 3.52 -19.00
N LEU A 131 -4.76 2.81 -18.58
CA LEU A 131 -5.25 2.83 -17.20
C LEU A 131 -4.20 2.26 -16.23
N ILE A 132 -3.64 1.08 -16.53
CA ILE A 132 -2.59 0.47 -15.70
C ILE A 132 -1.37 1.40 -15.56
N ALA A 133 -0.95 2.05 -16.64
CA ALA A 133 0.10 3.05 -16.61
C ALA A 133 -0.28 4.27 -15.74
N GLN A 134 -1.54 4.73 -15.83
CA GLN A 134 -2.03 5.83 -14.99
C GLN A 134 -1.96 5.48 -13.51
N VAL A 135 -2.54 4.35 -13.08
CA VAL A 135 -2.57 3.97 -11.65
C VAL A 135 -1.16 3.70 -11.11
N GLY A 136 -0.22 3.26 -11.97
CA GLY A 136 1.18 3.06 -11.64
C GLY A 136 2.06 4.32 -11.65
N SER A 137 1.54 5.50 -12.00
CA SER A 137 2.33 6.74 -12.08
C SER A 137 2.54 7.47 -10.75
N TYR A 138 2.13 6.86 -9.64
CA TYR A 138 2.10 7.47 -8.31
C TYR A 138 3.04 6.75 -7.36
N THR A 139 3.56 7.50 -6.38
CA THR A 139 4.45 6.98 -5.32
C THR A 139 3.78 6.93 -3.95
N THR A 140 2.62 7.57 -3.76
CA THR A 140 1.87 7.58 -2.50
C THR A 140 0.36 7.64 -2.74
N MET A 141 -0.44 7.08 -1.82
CA MET A 141 -1.92 7.16 -1.89
C MET A 141 -2.48 8.57 -1.71
N PRO A 142 -1.96 9.44 -0.82
CA PRO A 142 -2.38 10.84 -0.77
C PRO A 142 -2.25 11.53 -2.13
N ALA A 143 -1.11 11.33 -2.82
CA ALA A 143 -0.92 11.90 -4.15
C ALA A 143 -1.90 11.35 -5.20
N GLN A 144 -2.39 10.11 -5.05
CA GLN A 144 -3.48 9.60 -5.90
C GLN A 144 -4.77 10.37 -5.67
N ARG A 145 -5.18 10.52 -4.40
CA ARG A 145 -6.43 11.22 -4.02
C ARG A 145 -6.40 12.69 -4.44
N ASP A 146 -5.29 13.38 -4.19
CA ASP A 146 -5.14 14.81 -4.55
C ASP A 146 -5.23 15.04 -6.07
N LYS A 147 -4.84 14.05 -6.88
CA LYS A 147 -4.90 14.11 -8.33
C LYS A 147 -6.16 13.43 -8.90
N LYS A 148 -7.30 13.50 -8.18
CA LYS A 148 -8.62 12.99 -8.58
C LYS A 148 -8.94 13.20 -10.07
N ALA A 149 -8.72 14.41 -10.59
CA ALA A 149 -9.00 14.77 -11.99
C ALA A 149 -8.25 13.91 -13.03
N LYS A 150 -7.12 13.27 -12.68
CA LYS A 150 -6.36 12.38 -13.57
C LYS A 150 -6.98 10.98 -13.67
N PHE A 151 -7.85 10.60 -12.73
CA PHE A 151 -8.55 9.30 -12.71
C PHE A 151 -9.93 9.37 -13.37
N VAL A 152 -10.59 10.54 -13.37
CA VAL A 152 -11.93 10.75 -13.96
C VAL A 152 -12.05 10.23 -15.40
N PRO A 153 -11.08 10.42 -16.33
CA PRO A 153 -11.20 9.91 -17.69
C PRO A 153 -11.30 8.38 -17.81
N PHE A 154 -10.96 7.65 -16.75
CA PHE A 154 -10.98 6.19 -16.68
C PHE A 154 -12.24 5.62 -15.99
N ALA A 155 -13.17 6.48 -15.56
CA ALA A 155 -14.40 6.06 -14.88
C ALA A 155 -15.23 5.05 -15.69
N MET A 156 -15.14 5.06 -17.03
CA MET A 156 -15.83 4.10 -17.89
C MET A 156 -15.35 2.65 -17.70
N ASP A 157 -14.12 2.44 -17.24
CA ASP A 157 -13.59 1.10 -16.95
C ASP A 157 -13.99 0.58 -15.56
N ALA A 158 -14.68 1.39 -14.74
CA ALA A 158 -15.03 1.07 -13.36
C ALA A 158 -15.81 -0.25 -13.20
N VAL A 159 -16.72 -0.56 -14.12
CA VAL A 159 -17.50 -1.82 -14.07
C VAL A 159 -16.57 -3.02 -14.19
N ARG A 160 -15.65 -2.99 -15.17
CA ARG A 160 -14.67 -4.06 -15.37
C ARG A 160 -13.67 -4.17 -14.22
N ILE A 161 -13.30 -3.05 -13.60
CA ILE A 161 -12.47 -3.05 -12.40
C ILE A 161 -13.21 -3.75 -11.25
N LEU A 162 -14.48 -3.42 -11.03
CA LEU A 162 -15.28 -4.06 -9.98
C LEU A 162 -15.43 -5.57 -10.24
N GLU A 163 -15.67 -5.97 -11.48
CA GLU A 163 -15.66 -7.38 -11.90
C GLU A 163 -14.32 -8.06 -11.56
N THR A 164 -13.19 -7.40 -11.86
CA THR A 164 -11.85 -7.90 -11.55
C THR A 164 -11.68 -8.14 -10.06
N PHE A 165 -12.11 -7.19 -9.22
CA PHE A 165 -12.02 -7.33 -7.77
C PHE A 165 -12.90 -8.47 -7.24
N ARG A 166 -14.14 -8.58 -7.72
CA ARG A 166 -15.06 -9.65 -7.32
C ARG A 166 -14.53 -11.03 -7.73
N HIS A 167 -14.01 -11.15 -8.94
CA HIS A 167 -13.40 -12.39 -9.45
C HIS A 167 -12.21 -12.85 -8.59
N LEU A 168 -11.43 -11.91 -8.06
CA LEU A 168 -10.31 -12.20 -7.19
C LEU A 168 -10.67 -12.26 -5.70
N GLY A 169 -11.94 -12.04 -5.33
CA GLY A 169 -12.34 -11.90 -3.93
C GLY A 169 -11.60 -10.79 -3.19
N TYR A 170 -11.25 -9.70 -3.89
CA TYR A 170 -10.45 -8.58 -3.39
C TYR A 170 -9.02 -8.93 -2.94
N CYS A 171 -8.52 -10.13 -3.26
CA CYS A 171 -7.14 -10.53 -3.05
C CYS A 171 -6.31 -10.21 -4.30
N HIS A 172 -5.62 -9.07 -4.30
CA HIS A 172 -4.92 -8.57 -5.50
C HIS A 172 -3.51 -9.15 -5.67
N ASP A 173 -3.00 -9.84 -4.66
CA ASP A 173 -1.73 -10.56 -4.63
C ASP A 173 -1.90 -11.88 -3.88
N ARG A 174 -1.85 -12.99 -4.62
CA ARG A 174 -1.99 -14.36 -4.08
C ARG A 174 -0.65 -15.05 -3.83
N ARG A 175 0.46 -14.39 -4.16
CA ARG A 175 1.82 -14.96 -3.99
C ARG A 175 2.21 -15.08 -2.53
N TYR A 176 1.57 -14.31 -1.66
CA TYR A 176 1.97 -14.13 -0.29
C TYR A 176 0.78 -14.38 0.64
N GLY A 177 1.05 -15.01 1.78
CA GLY A 177 0.09 -15.10 2.88
C GLY A 177 -0.21 -13.73 3.51
N GLU A 178 -1.14 -13.71 4.47
CA GLU A 178 -1.62 -12.48 5.09
C GLU A 178 -0.52 -11.61 5.70
N GLU A 179 0.51 -12.22 6.28
CA GLU A 179 1.65 -11.54 6.88
C GLU A 179 2.43 -10.65 5.90
N PHE A 180 2.57 -11.10 4.65
CA PHE A 180 3.35 -10.42 3.61
C PHE A 180 2.47 -9.76 2.55
N TYR A 181 1.15 -9.70 2.78
CA TYR A 181 0.22 -9.04 1.88
C TYR A 181 0.46 -7.53 1.88
N ASP A 182 0.85 -7.01 0.70
CA ASP A 182 1.03 -5.58 0.48
C ASP A 182 -0.32 -4.89 0.34
N VAL A 183 -0.90 -4.57 1.49
CA VAL A 183 -2.15 -3.82 1.58
C VAL A 183 -2.02 -2.43 0.94
N THR A 184 -0.80 -1.93 0.73
CA THR A 184 -0.53 -0.58 0.23
C THR A 184 -0.34 -0.48 -1.29
N ASP A 185 -0.62 -1.54 -2.05
CA ASP A 185 -0.44 -1.54 -3.50
C ASP A 185 -1.21 -0.39 -4.19
N LEU A 186 -0.44 0.56 -4.72
CA LEU A 186 -1.00 1.77 -5.31
C LEU A 186 -1.82 1.49 -6.57
N ARG A 187 -1.55 0.39 -7.30
CA ARG A 187 -2.30 0.08 -8.53
C ARG A 187 -3.69 -0.43 -8.17
N PHE A 188 -3.79 -1.30 -7.17
CA PHE A 188 -5.05 -1.74 -6.58
C PHE A 188 -5.87 -0.55 -6.08
N TRP A 189 -5.28 0.33 -5.25
CA TRP A 189 -6.00 1.49 -4.71
C TRP A 189 -6.35 2.54 -5.77
N GLY A 190 -5.52 2.70 -6.81
CA GLY A 190 -5.84 3.54 -7.96
C GLY A 190 -7.06 3.01 -8.73
N MET A 191 -7.19 1.69 -8.87
CA MET A 191 -8.36 1.04 -9.47
C MET A 191 -9.60 1.16 -8.56
N VAL A 192 -9.47 0.99 -7.25
CA VAL A 192 -10.54 1.26 -6.26
C VAL A 192 -11.03 2.71 -6.40
N PHE A 193 -10.12 3.66 -6.54
CA PHE A 193 -10.48 5.07 -6.69
C PHE A 193 -11.30 5.32 -7.96
N ILE A 194 -10.97 4.64 -9.08
CA ILE A 194 -11.77 4.72 -10.32
C ILE A 194 -13.18 4.17 -10.10
N CYS A 195 -13.35 3.06 -9.39
CA CYS A 195 -14.68 2.54 -9.02
C CYS A 195 -15.46 3.52 -8.14
N LEU A 196 -14.77 4.21 -7.22
CA LEU A 196 -15.39 5.20 -6.33
C LEU A 196 -15.79 6.49 -7.06
N LEU A 197 -15.12 6.83 -8.16
CA LEU A 197 -15.47 7.98 -9.01
C LEU A 197 -16.65 7.70 -9.95
N ASN A 198 -17.09 6.45 -10.07
CA ASN A 198 -18.22 6.07 -10.91
C ASN A 198 -19.45 5.70 -10.06
N LYS A 199 -20.55 6.45 -10.26
CA LYS A 199 -21.84 6.26 -9.61
C LYS A 199 -22.41 4.84 -9.75
N ALA A 200 -22.18 4.18 -10.89
CA ALA A 200 -22.67 2.83 -11.14
C ALA A 200 -21.96 1.75 -10.29
N THR A 201 -20.77 2.04 -9.75
CA THR A 201 -19.96 1.04 -9.03
C THR A 201 -19.64 1.39 -7.59
N ARG A 202 -19.60 2.68 -7.21
CA ARG A 202 -19.10 3.10 -5.89
C ARG A 202 -19.88 2.50 -4.72
N THR A 203 -21.21 2.44 -4.82
CA THR A 203 -22.07 1.84 -3.79
C THR A 203 -21.72 0.38 -3.58
N GLU A 204 -21.63 -0.38 -4.67
CA GLU A 204 -21.40 -1.82 -4.66
C GLU A 204 -19.98 -2.17 -4.22
N LEU A 205 -18.98 -1.39 -4.63
CA LEU A 205 -17.61 -1.53 -4.18
C LEU A 205 -17.50 -1.40 -2.66
N VAL A 206 -18.10 -0.36 -2.08
CA VAL A 206 -18.05 -0.15 -0.63
C VAL A 206 -18.81 -1.26 0.09
N ALA A 207 -20.00 -1.63 -0.39
CA ALA A 207 -20.79 -2.73 0.17
C ALA A 207 -20.01 -4.05 0.20
N ASP A 208 -19.39 -4.42 -0.92
CA ASP A 208 -18.61 -5.67 -1.04
C ASP A 208 -17.48 -5.73 0.02
N MET A 209 -16.83 -4.61 0.34
CA MET A 209 -15.73 -4.57 1.30
C MET A 209 -16.15 -4.49 2.78
N ILE A 210 -17.33 -3.93 3.10
CA ILE A 210 -17.74 -3.68 4.51
C ILE A 210 -18.92 -4.52 5.00
N GLU A 211 -19.59 -5.28 4.12
CA GLU A 211 -20.74 -6.14 4.46
C GLU A 211 -20.35 -7.61 4.67
N GLY A 212 -19.05 -7.95 4.63
CA GLY A 212 -18.56 -9.29 4.96
C GLY A 212 -18.80 -10.35 3.89
N LYS A 213 -19.14 -9.92 2.66
CA LYS A 213 -19.34 -10.83 1.52
C LYS A 213 -18.05 -11.50 1.06
N TYR A 214 -16.92 -10.83 1.22
CA TYR A 214 -15.59 -11.35 0.88
C TYR A 214 -14.70 -11.40 2.11
N GLN A 215 -13.84 -12.42 2.17
CA GLN A 215 -12.79 -12.51 3.17
C GLN A 215 -11.61 -11.63 2.73
N LEU A 216 -11.56 -10.40 3.23
CA LEU A 216 -10.47 -9.47 2.92
C LEU A 216 -9.20 -9.86 3.68
N MET A 217 -8.09 -10.03 2.96
CA MET A 217 -6.76 -10.10 3.55
C MET A 217 -6.48 -8.80 4.30
N ARG A 218 -6.01 -8.86 5.55
CA ARG A 218 -5.67 -7.63 6.29
C ARG A 218 -6.85 -6.66 6.34
N SER A 219 -8.03 -7.20 6.66
CA SER A 219 -9.33 -6.52 6.53
C SER A 219 -9.37 -5.15 7.21
N ALA A 220 -8.85 -5.05 8.44
CA ALA A 220 -8.82 -3.80 9.17
C ALA A 220 -8.06 -2.69 8.41
N GLU A 221 -6.88 -3.00 7.87
CA GLU A 221 -6.09 -2.02 7.11
C GLU A 221 -6.74 -1.67 5.76
N GLN A 222 -7.33 -2.65 5.06
CA GLN A 222 -8.10 -2.38 3.83
C GLN A 222 -9.29 -1.44 4.10
N ILE A 223 -10.04 -1.67 5.17
CA ILE A 223 -11.17 -0.80 5.56
C ILE A 223 -10.67 0.62 5.89
N ALA A 224 -9.54 0.74 6.60
CA ALA A 224 -8.91 2.03 6.90
C ALA A 224 -8.59 2.83 5.64
N MET A 225 -7.98 2.18 4.65
CA MET A 225 -7.65 2.83 3.39
C MET A 225 -8.90 3.17 2.59
N LEU A 226 -9.87 2.25 2.52
CA LEU A 226 -11.15 2.50 1.86
C LEU A 226 -11.82 3.74 2.41
N HIS A 227 -11.83 3.94 3.73
CA HIS A 227 -12.38 5.13 4.37
C HIS A 227 -11.76 6.41 3.81
N ARG A 228 -10.43 6.49 3.75
CA ARG A 228 -9.70 7.66 3.23
C ARG A 228 -10.02 7.96 1.75
N TYR A 229 -10.28 6.93 0.94
CA TYR A 229 -10.69 7.11 -0.46
C TYR A 229 -12.16 7.49 -0.60
N VAL A 230 -13.05 6.95 0.25
CA VAL A 230 -14.48 7.32 0.29
C VAL A 230 -14.63 8.78 0.73
N GLU A 231 -13.88 9.24 1.73
CA GLU A 231 -13.89 10.66 2.14
C GLU A 231 -13.53 11.59 0.96
N ALA A 232 -12.58 11.20 0.11
CA ALA A 232 -12.13 12.01 -1.02
C ALA A 232 -13.16 12.19 -2.15
N VAL A 233 -14.19 11.34 -2.20
CA VAL A 233 -15.26 11.39 -3.22
C VAL A 233 -16.64 11.67 -2.64
N LEU A 234 -16.77 11.75 -1.31
CA LEU A 234 -18.07 11.91 -0.64
C LEU A 234 -18.76 13.21 -1.04
N ALA A 235 -18.00 14.28 -1.27
CA ALA A 235 -18.51 15.56 -1.77
C ALA A 235 -19.05 15.48 -3.21
N ASP A 236 -18.69 14.44 -3.97
CA ASP A 236 -19.17 14.18 -5.33
C ASP A 236 -20.39 13.22 -5.35
N ALA A 237 -20.94 12.87 -4.19
CA ALA A 237 -22.15 12.04 -4.11
C ALA A 237 -23.39 12.89 -4.40
N GLU A 238 -24.25 12.40 -5.29
CA GLU A 238 -25.51 13.03 -5.64
C GLU A 238 -26.60 12.71 -4.60
N PRO A 239 -27.67 13.52 -4.49
CA PRO A 239 -28.72 13.34 -3.48
C PRO A 239 -29.48 12.00 -3.54
N ASP A 240 -29.52 11.36 -4.71
CA ASP A 240 -30.18 10.07 -4.94
C ASP A 240 -29.32 8.87 -4.51
N GLU A 241 -28.07 9.08 -4.09
CA GLU A 241 -27.12 8.03 -3.70
C GLU A 241 -27.12 7.74 -2.19
N GLN A 242 -28.32 7.67 -1.62
CA GLN A 242 -28.53 7.49 -0.19
C GLN A 242 -27.84 6.23 0.36
N ARG A 243 -27.82 5.13 -0.41
CA ARG A 243 -27.15 3.90 0.00
C ARG A 243 -25.63 4.08 0.09
N PHE A 244 -25.01 4.76 -0.85
CA PHE A 244 -23.57 5.06 -0.79
C PHE A 244 -23.26 5.95 0.42
N GLN A 245 -24.05 7.00 0.65
CA GLN A 245 -23.88 7.88 1.81
C GLN A 245 -24.04 7.13 3.13
N ALA A 246 -25.01 6.21 3.24
CA ALA A 246 -25.20 5.37 4.41
C ALA A 246 -24.01 4.42 4.65
N LEU A 247 -23.47 3.81 3.58
CA LEU A 247 -22.28 2.97 3.67
C LEU A 247 -21.03 3.78 4.05
N ALA A 248 -20.88 4.99 3.51
CA ALA A 248 -19.80 5.90 3.89
C ALA A 248 -19.89 6.29 5.38
N ALA A 249 -21.09 6.57 5.89
CA ALA A 249 -21.31 6.84 7.31
C ALA A 249 -21.01 5.60 8.19
N LYS A 250 -21.41 4.41 7.74
CA LYS A 250 -21.07 3.14 8.42
C LYS A 250 -19.55 2.94 8.48
N LEU A 251 -18.86 3.16 7.36
CA LEU A 251 -17.41 3.07 7.26
C LEU A 251 -16.71 4.06 8.19
N LYS A 252 -17.17 5.32 8.23
CA LYS A 252 -16.70 6.32 9.20
C LYS A 252 -16.90 5.85 10.64
N GLY A 253 -18.05 5.24 10.94
CA GLY A 253 -18.33 4.67 12.26
C GLY A 253 -17.40 3.52 12.65
N ILE A 254 -17.07 2.62 11.71
CA ILE A 254 -16.09 1.54 11.94
C ILE A 254 -14.71 2.11 12.26
N GLU A 255 -14.24 3.08 11.48
CA GLU A 255 -12.92 3.69 11.71
C GLU A 255 -12.87 4.51 13.00
N LEU A 256 -13.94 5.23 13.34
CA LEU A 256 -14.05 5.91 14.62
C LEU A 256 -14.03 4.92 15.79
N ALA A 257 -14.71 3.78 15.68
CA ALA A 257 -14.67 2.74 16.70
C ALA A 257 -13.27 2.14 16.87
N ARG A 258 -12.56 1.87 15.76
CA ARG A 258 -11.16 1.39 15.80
C ARG A 258 -10.24 2.39 16.49
N ARG A 259 -10.38 3.67 16.12
CA ARG A 259 -9.67 4.80 16.72
C ARG A 259 -9.92 4.91 18.22
N ASN A 260 -11.18 4.84 18.65
CA ASN A 260 -11.54 4.98 20.06
C ASN A 260 -11.16 3.76 20.91
N ALA A 261 -10.89 2.61 20.28
CA ALA A 261 -10.41 1.40 20.97
C ALA A 261 -8.88 1.40 21.21
N THR A 262 -8.16 2.44 20.81
CA THR A 262 -6.70 2.54 20.99
C THR A 262 -6.33 2.84 22.43
N GLU A 263 -5.16 2.37 22.87
CA GLU A 263 -4.69 2.66 24.24
C GLU A 263 -4.33 4.14 24.43
N THR A 264 -4.07 4.84 23.33
CA THR A 264 -3.73 6.27 23.30
C THR A 264 -4.96 7.13 23.53
N VAL A 265 -6.10 6.77 22.94
CA VAL A 265 -7.40 7.40 23.27
C VAL A 265 -7.78 7.09 24.71
N ALA A 266 -7.64 5.83 25.16
CA ALA A 266 -7.90 5.48 26.55
C ALA A 266 -7.02 6.28 27.54
N LEU A 267 -5.75 6.51 27.22
CA LEU A 267 -4.88 7.39 28.00
C LEU A 267 -5.36 8.85 27.97
N ALA A 268 -5.69 9.38 26.78
CA ALA A 268 -6.17 10.75 26.64
C ALA A 268 -7.44 10.99 27.46
N GLU A 269 -8.39 10.06 27.45
CA GLU A 269 -9.61 10.09 28.26
C GLU A 269 -9.29 10.02 29.76
N LYS A 270 -8.41 9.10 30.18
CA LYS A 270 -7.97 8.98 31.58
C LYS A 270 -7.35 10.27 32.11
N LEU A 271 -6.60 10.97 31.27
CA LEU A 271 -5.98 12.25 31.60
C LEU A 271 -6.95 13.44 31.51
N GLY A 272 -8.17 13.25 30.99
CA GLY A 272 -9.11 14.34 30.73
C GLY A 272 -8.60 15.32 29.68
N LEU A 273 -7.86 14.84 28.68
CA LEU A 273 -7.39 15.68 27.58
C LEU A 273 -8.58 16.15 26.74
N PRO A 274 -8.64 17.44 26.37
CA PRO A 274 -9.80 18.01 25.71
C PRO A 274 -9.75 17.75 24.21
N PHE A 275 -9.77 16.50 23.76
CA PHE A 275 -9.85 16.17 22.34
C PHE A 275 -11.27 15.74 21.96
N ASP A 276 -11.72 16.16 20.79
CA ASP A 276 -12.98 15.67 20.24
C ASP A 276 -12.80 14.24 19.68
N ALA A 277 -13.89 13.47 19.63
CA ALA A 277 -13.83 12.05 19.26
C ALA A 277 -13.22 11.81 17.87
N ASP A 278 -13.45 12.72 16.92
CA ASP A 278 -12.97 12.68 15.54
C ASP A 278 -11.80 13.64 15.24
N GLU A 279 -11.27 14.36 16.24
CA GLU A 279 -10.16 15.31 16.06
C GLU A 279 -8.84 14.59 15.81
N ASP A 280 -8.17 14.79 14.67
CA ASP A 280 -6.80 14.30 14.53
C ASP A 280 -5.85 15.07 15.47
N TRP A 281 -5.10 14.37 16.32
CA TRP A 281 -4.23 14.96 17.33
C TRP A 281 -2.92 14.18 17.50
N ASP A 282 -1.88 14.90 17.89
CA ASP A 282 -0.56 14.35 18.18
C ASP A 282 -0.03 14.89 19.53
N ILE A 283 0.56 14.00 20.32
CA ILE A 283 1.31 14.35 21.51
C ILE A 283 2.75 13.92 21.31
N HIS A 284 3.68 14.86 21.43
CA HIS A 284 5.10 14.61 21.38
C HIS A 284 5.75 15.04 22.69
N ILE A 285 6.35 14.09 23.38
CA ILE A 285 7.09 14.29 24.63
C ILE A 285 8.56 14.02 24.33
N ALA A 286 9.45 14.96 24.66
CA ALA A 286 10.89 14.77 24.60
C ALA A 286 11.50 15.09 25.97
N ILE A 287 12.14 14.10 26.60
CA ILE A 287 12.72 14.21 27.93
C ILE A 287 14.24 14.03 27.81
N PRO A 288 15.04 15.10 28.00
CA PRO A 288 16.48 15.02 27.87
C PRO A 288 17.09 14.21 29.01
N LEU A 289 18.26 13.62 28.79
CA LEU A 289 19.06 13.06 29.87
C LEU A 289 19.49 14.18 30.82
N ARG A 290 19.46 13.96 32.13
CA ARG A 290 19.89 14.97 33.11
C ARG A 290 21.28 15.50 32.80
N GLY A 291 21.42 16.83 32.77
CA GLY A 291 22.67 17.53 32.43
C GLY A 291 22.88 17.76 30.92
N THR A 292 21.98 17.31 30.05
CA THR A 292 22.02 17.65 28.62
C THR A 292 21.73 19.13 28.42
N LYS A 293 22.61 19.83 27.70
CA LYS A 293 22.48 21.27 27.42
C LYS A 293 21.68 21.58 26.15
N ASP A 294 21.64 20.65 25.21
CA ASP A 294 20.92 20.81 23.96
C ASP A 294 19.41 20.80 24.18
N HIS A 295 18.67 21.50 23.32
CA HIS A 295 17.21 21.47 23.34
C HIS A 295 16.70 20.04 23.10
N PRO A 296 15.71 19.52 23.87
CA PRO A 296 15.27 18.12 23.80
C PRO A 296 14.92 17.61 22.40
N LEU A 297 14.37 18.48 21.55
CA LEU A 297 14.04 18.14 20.15
C LEU A 297 15.23 17.71 19.30
N ILE A 298 16.39 18.35 19.48
CA ILE A 298 17.60 18.08 18.68
C ILE A 298 18.66 17.30 19.47
N ALA A 299 18.46 17.14 20.77
CA ALA A 299 19.36 16.43 21.64
C ALA A 299 19.57 14.98 21.18
N LYS A 300 20.82 14.52 21.27
CA LYS A 300 21.23 13.13 21.06
C LYS A 300 21.08 12.26 22.31
N ASN A 301 20.84 12.86 23.47
CA ASN A 301 20.70 12.21 24.77
C ASN A 301 19.29 12.46 25.30
N VAL A 302 18.31 11.73 24.78
CA VAL A 302 16.89 12.04 25.00
C VAL A 302 16.05 10.80 24.78
N VAL A 303 14.95 10.72 25.51
CA VAL A 303 13.85 9.81 25.22
C VAL A 303 12.68 10.59 24.63
N ARG A 304 12.09 10.08 23.55
CA ARG A 304 10.94 10.67 22.87
C ARG A 304 9.79 9.69 22.84
N LEU A 305 8.62 10.16 23.24
CA LEU A 305 7.36 9.43 23.11
C LEU A 305 6.44 10.22 22.21
N HIS A 306 6.00 9.60 21.12
CA HIS A 306 5.00 10.12 20.21
C HIS A 306 3.70 9.32 20.41
N ILE A 307 2.57 9.99 20.61
CA ILE A 307 1.25 9.40 20.84
C ILE A 307 0.25 10.01 19.85
N ARG A 308 -0.57 9.16 19.22
CA ARG A 308 -1.59 9.53 18.23
C ARG A 308 -2.84 8.66 18.40
N PRO A 309 -4.03 9.10 17.96
CA PRO A 309 -5.23 8.28 17.98
C PRO A 309 -5.25 7.23 16.84
N ASP A 310 -4.29 7.26 15.91
CA ASP A 310 -4.23 6.35 14.75
C ASP A 310 -4.10 4.88 15.21
N PRO A 311 -5.07 4.00 14.90
CA PRO A 311 -5.01 2.58 15.24
C PRO A 311 -3.78 1.84 14.71
N ASP A 312 -3.24 2.29 13.58
CA ASP A 312 -2.15 1.63 12.88
C ASP A 312 -0.77 2.18 13.33
N TRP A 313 -0.74 3.33 14.00
CA TRP A 313 0.44 3.95 14.62
C TRP A 313 0.07 4.71 15.89
N GLN A 314 -0.27 3.96 16.93
CA GLN A 314 -0.74 4.49 18.19
C GLN A 314 0.35 5.29 18.90
N TRP A 315 1.49 4.66 19.18
CA TRP A 315 2.61 5.34 19.82
C TRP A 315 3.95 4.78 19.40
N GLU A 316 4.97 5.61 19.52
CA GLU A 316 6.37 5.27 19.26
C GLU A 316 7.25 5.85 20.36
N LEU A 317 8.02 4.98 20.99
CA LEU A 317 8.99 5.29 22.02
C LEU A 317 10.39 5.10 21.46
N THR A 318 11.17 6.17 21.42
CA THR A 318 12.56 6.12 20.96
C THR A 318 13.49 6.73 21.98
N SER A 319 14.70 6.21 22.08
CA SER A 319 15.77 6.89 22.78
C SER A 319 17.06 6.77 21.99
N ARG A 320 17.81 7.86 22.01
CA ARG A 320 19.20 7.87 21.57
C ARG A 320 20.01 8.39 22.73
N ILE A 321 21.12 7.70 23.00
CA ILE A 321 22.12 8.12 23.98
C ILE A 321 23.47 8.05 23.28
N ALA A 322 24.14 9.20 23.19
CA ALA A 322 25.46 9.33 22.59
C ALA A 322 26.40 8.27 23.17
N ASP A 323 27.13 7.61 22.27
CA ASP A 323 28.15 6.60 22.57
C ASP A 323 27.65 5.32 23.29
N ARG A 324 26.33 5.18 23.54
CA ARG A 324 25.73 3.96 24.10
C ARG A 324 24.83 3.21 23.13
N GLY A 325 24.09 3.90 22.28
CA GLY A 325 23.24 3.27 21.28
C GLY A 325 21.82 3.84 21.22
N GLU A 326 20.91 3.02 20.72
CA GLU A 326 19.53 3.39 20.41
C GLU A 326 18.51 2.39 20.97
N PHE A 327 17.34 2.92 21.28
CA PHE A 327 16.13 2.19 21.65
C PHE A 327 14.98 2.64 20.76
N SER A 328 14.17 1.69 20.29
CA SER A 328 12.95 1.96 19.51
C SER A 328 11.93 0.86 19.76
N GLU A 329 10.75 1.27 20.19
CA GLU A 329 9.60 0.42 20.46
C GLU A 329 8.32 1.12 19.99
N SER A 330 7.34 0.34 19.52
CA SER A 330 5.97 0.81 19.28
C SER A 330 4.97 -0.16 19.91
N ASP A 331 3.69 0.18 19.82
CA ASP A 331 2.54 -0.66 20.19
C ASP A 331 2.56 -2.09 19.58
N LYS A 332 3.34 -2.30 18.51
CA LYS A 332 3.42 -3.56 17.77
C LYS A 332 4.60 -4.42 18.20
N LYS A 333 5.78 -3.83 18.42
CA LYS A 333 7.01 -4.55 18.74
C LYS A 333 8.15 -3.61 19.18
N SER A 334 9.20 -4.20 19.75
CA SER A 334 10.52 -3.57 19.87
C SER A 334 11.32 -3.78 18.59
N TYR A 335 11.84 -2.69 18.02
CA TYR A 335 12.65 -2.70 16.80
C TYR A 335 14.14 -2.72 17.11
N ARG A 336 14.54 -2.08 18.22
CA ARG A 336 15.93 -1.94 18.63
C ARG A 336 16.05 -1.70 20.12
N ASN A 337 17.03 -2.31 20.76
CA ASN A 337 17.28 -2.12 22.19
C ASN A 337 18.77 -2.32 22.54
N ASP A 338 19.63 -1.46 22.00
CA ASP A 338 21.07 -1.49 22.31
C ASP A 338 21.35 -1.02 23.75
N LEU A 339 20.40 -0.27 24.33
CA LEU A 339 20.51 0.35 25.65
C LEU A 339 20.11 -0.59 26.80
N GLY A 340 19.57 -1.78 26.51
CA GLY A 340 19.10 -2.73 27.52
C GLY A 340 17.92 -2.21 28.34
N PHE A 341 17.10 -1.31 27.78
CA PHE A 341 15.93 -0.78 28.45
C PHE A 341 14.86 -1.86 28.65
N PRO A 342 14.07 -1.80 29.73
CA PRO A 342 12.84 -2.60 29.82
C PRO A 342 11.92 -2.25 28.64
N THR A 343 11.11 -3.21 28.19
CA THR A 343 10.06 -2.95 27.20
C THR A 343 8.85 -2.32 27.89
N LEU A 344 8.26 -1.28 27.30
CA LEU A 344 6.97 -0.75 27.75
C LEU A 344 5.85 -1.76 27.45
N GLY A 345 5.82 -2.27 26.21
CA GLY A 345 4.84 -3.23 25.73
C GLY A 345 3.46 -2.64 25.46
N ARG A 346 2.73 -3.30 24.56
CA ARG A 346 1.35 -2.95 24.20
C ARG A 346 0.43 -3.00 25.42
N GLY A 347 -0.44 -2.00 25.56
CA GLY A 347 -1.42 -1.91 26.65
C GLY A 347 -0.90 -1.24 27.92
N ASN A 348 0.38 -0.87 27.96
CA ASN A 348 1.04 -0.28 29.11
C ASN A 348 1.42 1.19 28.90
N LEU A 349 0.90 1.88 27.87
CA LEU A 349 1.27 3.28 27.62
C LEU A 349 1.05 4.18 28.85
N HIS A 350 0.00 3.90 29.62
CA HIS A 350 -0.29 4.60 30.88
C HIS A 350 0.80 4.48 31.94
N ALA A 351 1.66 3.46 31.86
CA ALA A 351 2.77 3.17 32.77
C ALA A 351 4.10 3.77 32.29
N PHE A 352 4.09 4.65 31.27
CA PHE A 352 5.30 5.33 30.80
C PHE A 352 6.10 6.08 31.90
N PRO A 353 5.47 6.78 32.88
CA PRO A 353 6.22 7.37 34.01
C PRO A 353 6.96 6.32 34.84
N ASP A 354 6.31 5.18 35.14
CA ASP A 354 6.90 4.05 35.86
C ASP A 354 8.03 3.41 35.06
N TRP A 355 7.90 3.35 33.74
CA TRP A 355 8.93 2.87 32.84
C TRP A 355 10.19 3.76 32.91
N LEU A 356 10.06 5.09 32.96
CA LEU A 356 11.19 6.00 33.16
C LEU A 356 11.90 5.73 34.50
N ARG A 357 11.13 5.48 35.57
CA ARG A 357 11.68 5.10 36.89
C ARG A 357 12.46 3.79 36.82
N GLN A 358 11.93 2.79 36.12
CA GLN A 358 12.61 1.51 35.92
C GLN A 358 13.91 1.64 35.10
N VAL A 359 13.93 2.48 34.06
CA VAL A 359 15.16 2.76 33.30
C VAL A 359 16.23 3.37 34.20
N ARG A 360 15.87 4.30 35.09
CA ARG A 360 16.80 4.85 36.07
C ARG A 360 17.34 3.80 37.01
N GLU A 361 16.46 2.98 37.59
CA GLU A 361 16.83 1.98 38.60
C GLU A 361 17.64 0.81 38.02
N LYS A 362 17.29 0.32 36.83
CA LYS A 362 17.91 -0.87 36.22
C LYS A 362 19.10 -0.53 35.33
N CYS A 363 19.06 0.61 34.63
CA CYS A 363 20.07 0.99 33.64
C CYS A 363 20.94 2.16 34.08
N GLY A 364 20.65 2.80 35.22
CA GLY A 364 21.39 3.96 35.73
C GLY A 364 21.28 5.20 34.84
N ILE A 365 20.21 5.30 34.04
CA ILE A 365 19.98 6.40 33.09
C ILE A 365 18.81 7.25 33.62
N ASP A 366 19.11 8.49 34.00
CA ASP A 366 18.14 9.41 34.61
C ASP A 366 17.72 10.52 33.62
N PHE A 367 16.48 10.45 33.16
CA PHE A 367 15.88 11.46 32.29
C PHE A 367 15.25 12.58 33.12
N ASP A 368 15.48 13.83 32.70
CA ASP A 368 15.08 15.01 33.43
C ASP A 368 13.66 15.47 33.05
N ILE A 369 12.67 14.94 33.78
CA ILE A 369 11.24 15.19 33.54
C ILE A 369 10.90 16.69 33.61
N GLU A 370 11.57 17.42 34.51
CA GLU A 370 11.38 18.88 34.67
C GLU A 370 11.86 19.67 33.44
N ALA A 371 12.80 19.12 32.68
CA ALA A 371 13.34 19.71 31.45
C ALA A 371 12.64 19.17 30.18
N SER A 372 11.49 18.52 30.32
CA SER A 372 10.76 17.96 29.18
C SER A 372 10.17 19.03 28.25
N ASP A 373 10.20 18.76 26.94
CA ASP A 373 9.44 19.50 25.93
C ASP A 373 8.21 18.67 25.55
N ILE A 374 7.03 19.19 25.87
CA ILE A 374 5.74 18.53 25.63
C ILE A 374 4.93 19.36 24.65
N ARG A 375 4.55 18.74 23.54
CA ARG A 375 3.75 19.34 22.47
C ARG A 375 2.47 18.56 22.31
N VAL A 376 1.35 19.27 22.31
CA VAL A 376 0.00 18.70 22.17
C VAL A 376 -0.75 19.47 21.08
N GLY A 377 -0.21 19.41 19.85
CA GLY A 377 -0.69 20.19 18.71
C GLY A 377 -1.00 21.66 19.04
N ARG A 378 -2.23 22.08 18.75
CA ARG A 378 -2.73 23.46 19.00
C ARG A 378 -3.14 23.70 20.47
N ARG A 379 -3.30 22.65 21.29
CA ARG A 379 -3.88 22.73 22.64
C ARG A 379 -2.79 22.85 23.71
N ARG A 380 -2.08 23.98 23.74
CA ARG A 380 -0.95 24.22 24.68
C ARG A 380 -1.30 24.01 26.16
N ALA A 381 -2.55 24.25 26.57
CA ALA A 381 -3.00 24.02 27.94
C ALA A 381 -2.96 22.53 28.35
N ALA A 382 -3.16 21.62 27.38
CA ALA A 382 -3.11 20.17 27.60
C ALA A 382 -1.68 19.68 27.93
N ALA A 383 -0.64 20.40 27.51
CA ALA A 383 0.74 20.07 27.86
C ALA A 383 0.99 20.07 29.38
N LYS A 384 0.28 20.92 30.13
CA LYS A 384 0.34 20.94 31.60
C LYS A 384 -0.27 19.69 32.24
N ILE A 385 -1.31 19.12 31.63
CA ILE A 385 -1.94 17.88 32.10
C ILE A 385 -0.98 16.71 31.90
N VAL A 386 -0.38 16.62 30.70
CA VAL A 386 0.64 15.60 30.39
C VAL A 386 1.86 15.75 31.28
N SER A 387 2.31 16.97 31.56
CA SER A 387 3.42 17.23 32.49
C SER A 387 3.15 16.73 33.91
N LYS A 388 1.92 16.88 34.42
CA LYS A 388 1.52 16.32 35.72
C LYS A 388 1.55 14.80 35.71
N TRP A 389 0.98 14.18 34.67
CA TRP A 389 1.03 12.73 34.51
C TRP A 389 2.44 12.16 34.50
N LEU A 390 3.42 12.87 33.92
CA LEU A 390 4.82 12.44 33.96
C LEU A 390 5.46 12.55 35.34
N ALA A 391 4.94 13.41 36.21
CA ALA A 391 5.48 13.66 37.55
C ALA A 391 4.85 12.75 38.64
N ASP A 392 3.73 12.10 38.32
CA ASP A 392 3.08 11.07 39.14
C ASP A 392 3.85 9.73 39.05
#